data_AF-A0A9E3QPZ0-F1
#
_entry.id   AF-A0A9E3QPZ0-F1
#
_cell.length_a   1.000
_cell.length_b   1.000
_cell.length_c   1.000
_cell.angle_alpha   90.00
_cell.angle_beta   90.00
_cell.angle_gamma   90.00
#
_symmetry.space_group_name_H-M   'P 1'
#
loop_
_entity.id
_entity.type
_entity.pdbx_description
1 polymer ?
#
loop_
_entity_poly.entity_id
_entity_poly.type
_entity_poly.pdbx_seq_one_letter_code
_entity_poly.pdbx_strand_id
1 'polypeptide(L)'
;MTKPAALREQNDDQLELLLAETQQQLFRLRLQSETERLEAPSEIIKAKREIARIKTILRQRELERQRSAEAAASPSAPAPARKKKK
;
A
#
# COMPACT_ATOMS: atom_id res chain seq x y z
N MET A 1 -3.98 -17.09 0.65
CA MET A 1 -3.31 -16.23 1.65
C MET A 1 -1.87 -16.03 1.20
N THR A 2 -1.64 -15.03 0.36
CA THR A 2 -0.31 -14.55 -0.02
C THR A 2 0.35 -13.90 1.20
N LYS A 3 1.59 -14.31 1.48
CA LYS A 3 2.39 -13.78 2.58
C LYS A 3 2.80 -12.34 2.24
N PRO A 4 2.74 -11.39 3.18
CA PRO A 4 3.11 -9.99 2.91
C PRO A 4 4.58 -9.82 2.48
N ALA A 5 5.46 -10.77 2.83
CA ALA A 5 6.84 -10.79 2.36
C ALA A 5 6.94 -10.95 0.83
N ALA A 6 6.15 -11.86 0.24
CA ALA A 6 6.15 -12.10 -1.20
C ALA A 6 5.65 -10.88 -2.00
N LEU A 7 4.73 -10.08 -1.43
CA LEU A 7 4.28 -8.84 -2.06
C LEU A 7 5.31 -7.71 -1.97
N ARG A 8 6.24 -7.75 -1.00
CA ARG A 8 7.31 -6.75 -0.89
C ARG A 8 8.45 -7.00 -1.87
N GLU A 9 8.64 -8.25 -2.30
CA GLU A 9 9.65 -8.67 -3.27
C GLU A 9 9.24 -8.36 -4.72
N GLN A 10 7.95 -8.12 -4.98
CA GLN A 10 7.45 -7.80 -6.32
C GLN A 10 7.62 -6.33 -6.71
N ASN A 11 7.75 -6.11 -8.01
CA ASN A 11 7.87 -4.77 -8.61
C ASN A 11 6.56 -3.98 -8.49
N ASP A 12 6.64 -2.65 -8.50
CA ASP A 12 5.47 -1.75 -8.43
C ASP A 12 4.42 -2.12 -9.49
N ASP A 13 4.85 -2.35 -10.74
CA ASP A 13 3.96 -2.70 -11.86
C ASP A 13 3.23 -4.05 -11.67
N GLN A 14 3.92 -5.04 -11.09
CA GLN A 14 3.32 -6.35 -10.81
C GLN A 14 2.28 -6.26 -9.69
N LEU A 15 2.51 -5.40 -8.70
CA LEU A 15 1.55 -5.14 -7.63
C LEU A 15 0.29 -4.45 -8.17
N GLU A 16 0.44 -3.52 -9.11
CA GLU A 16 -0.71 -2.88 -9.77
C GLU A 16 -1.52 -3.86 -10.61
N LEU A 17 -0.85 -4.73 -11.37
CA LEU A 17 -1.50 -5.79 -12.15
C LEU A 17 -2.31 -6.73 -11.24
N LEU A 18 -1.69 -7.25 -10.17
CA LEU A 18 -2.35 -8.12 -9.19
C LEU A 18 -3.52 -7.43 -8.50
N LEU A 19 -3.40 -6.12 -8.24
CA LEU A 19 -4.49 -5.33 -7.67
C LEU A 19 -5.68 -5.26 -8.61
N ALA A 20 -5.45 -5.06 -9.92
CA ALA A 20 -6.51 -5.06 -10.93
C ALA A 20 -7.19 -6.44 -11.05
N GLU A 21 -6.41 -7.52 -11.09
CA GLU A 21 -6.92 -8.89 -11.14
C GLU A 21 -7.76 -9.25 -9.90
N THR A 22 -7.27 -8.90 -8.71
CA THR A 22 -7.96 -9.16 -7.44
C THR A 22 -9.26 -8.36 -7.34
N GLN A 23 -9.31 -7.14 -7.88
CA GLN A 23 -10.53 -6.35 -7.97
C GLN A 23 -11.56 -6.97 -8.91
N GLN A 24 -11.13 -7.49 -10.06
CA GLN A 24 -12.03 -8.21 -10.97
C GLN A 24 -12.56 -9.49 -10.33
N GLN A 25 -11.72 -10.25 -9.60
CA GLN A 25 -12.18 -11.40 -8.82
C GLN A 25 -13.21 -10.99 -7.76
N LEU A 26 -12.97 -9.90 -7.03
CA LEU A 26 -13.94 -9.39 -6.05
C LEU A 26 -15.28 -9.04 -6.72
N PHE A 27 -15.25 -8.42 -7.90
CA PHE A 27 -16.47 -8.09 -8.66
C PHE A 27 -17.23 -9.36 -9.06
N ARG A 28 -16.54 -10.36 -9.61
CA ARG A 28 -17.14 -11.67 -9.95
C ARG A 28 -17.75 -12.36 -8.73
N LEU A 29 -17.03 -12.39 -7.60
CA LEU A 29 -17.52 -12.99 -6.36
C LEU A 29 -18.74 -12.26 -5.79
N ARG A 30 -18.82 -10.93 -5.94
CA ARG A 30 -20.00 -10.15 -5.55
C ARG A 30 -21.19 -10.48 -6.44
N LEU A 31 -20.99 -10.53 -7.75
CA LEU A 31 -22.04 -10.87 -8.70
C LEU A 31 -22.60 -12.27 -8.44
N GLN A 32 -21.72 -13.24 -8.19
CA GLN A 32 -22.10 -14.60 -7.79
C GLN A 32 -22.83 -14.63 -6.45
N SER A 33 -22.48 -13.74 -5.51
CA SER A 33 -23.14 -13.63 -4.20
C SER A 33 -24.58 -13.15 -4.28
N GLU A 34 -24.92 -12.41 -5.33
CA GLU A 34 -26.26 -11.87 -5.56
C GLU A 34 -27.16 -12.90 -6.26
N THR A 35 -26.59 -13.71 -7.15
CA THR A 35 -27.35 -14.74 -7.88
C THR A 35 -27.56 -16.03 -7.10
N GLU A 36 -26.61 -16.43 -6.26
CA GLU A 36 -26.67 -17.67 -5.47
C GLU A 36 -26.11 -17.45 -4.05
N ARG A 37 -26.54 -18.28 -3.09
CA ARG A 37 -25.94 -18.29 -1.75
C ARG A 37 -24.50 -18.78 -1.88
N LEU A 38 -23.55 -17.85 -1.85
CA LEU A 38 -22.13 -18.16 -2.00
C LEU A 38 -21.71 -19.29 -1.05
N GLU A 39 -21.09 -20.35 -1.58
CA GLU A 39 -20.59 -21.45 -0.76
C GLU A 39 -19.44 -21.00 0.17
N ALA A 40 -18.68 -19.97 -0.25
CA ALA A 40 -17.50 -19.51 0.46
C ALA A 40 -17.46 -17.96 0.62
N PRO A 41 -18.34 -17.35 1.44
CA PRO A 41 -18.32 -15.90 1.69
C PRO A 41 -16.98 -15.41 2.27
N SER A 42 -16.18 -16.31 2.84
CA SER A 42 -14.82 -16.03 3.29
C SER A 42 -13.87 -15.60 2.16
N GLU A 43 -14.10 -16.03 0.91
CA GLU A 43 -13.29 -15.62 -0.26
C GLU A 43 -13.39 -14.12 -0.52
N ILE A 44 -14.59 -13.53 -0.36
CA ILE A 44 -14.80 -12.08 -0.47
C ILE A 44 -13.97 -11.33 0.58
N ILE A 45 -13.91 -11.85 1.80
CA ILE A 45 -13.14 -11.24 2.90
C ILE A 45 -11.63 -11.35 2.61
N LYS A 46 -11.18 -12.50 2.08
CA LYS A 46 -9.77 -12.70 1.68
C LYS A 46 -9.38 -11.72 0.57
N ALA A 47 -10.16 -11.61 -0.51
CA ALA A 47 -9.90 -10.70 -1.62
C ALA A 47 -9.84 -9.22 -1.17
N LYS A 48 -10.76 -8.79 -0.28
CA LYS A 48 -10.70 -7.44 0.32
C LYS A 48 -9.41 -7.20 1.10
N ARG A 49 -8.97 -8.17 1.90
CA ARG A 49 -7.73 -8.06 2.68
C ARG A 49 -6.49 -8.03 1.78
N GLU A 50 -6.51 -8.77 0.69
CA GLU A 50 -5.42 -8.82 -0.29
C GLU A 50 -5.26 -7.47 -1.00
N ILE A 51 -6.37 -6.87 -1.48
CA ILE A 51 -6.37 -5.50 -2.03
C ILE A 51 -5.81 -4.49 -1.03
N ALA A 52 -6.24 -4.57 0.24
CA ALA A 52 -5.76 -3.65 1.28
C ALA A 52 -4.26 -3.78 1.51
N ARG A 53 -3.71 -5.01 1.52
CA ARG A 53 -2.27 -5.26 1.69
C ARG A 53 -1.47 -4.67 0.53
N ILE A 54 -1.90 -4.89 -0.71
CA ILE A 54 -1.21 -4.36 -1.89
C ILE A 54 -1.18 -2.83 -1.87
N LYS A 55 -2.33 -2.19 -1.60
CA LYS A 55 -2.42 -0.72 -1.49
C LYS A 55 -1.53 -0.16 -0.39
N THR A 56 -1.44 -0.84 0.76
CA THR A 56 -0.57 -0.40 1.86
C THR A 56 0.91 -0.45 1.47
N ILE A 57 1.35 -1.47 0.73
CA ILE A 57 2.75 -1.58 0.29
C ILE A 57 3.10 -0.47 -0.71
N LEU A 58 2.24 -0.23 -1.70
CA LEU A 58 2.41 0.87 -2.66
C LEU A 58 2.49 2.21 -1.93
N ARG A 59 1.60 2.43 -0.95
CA ARG A 59 1.62 3.66 -0.14
C ARG A 59 2.86 3.78 0.75
N GLN A 60 3.36 2.67 1.30
CA GLN A 60 4.61 2.67 2.07
C GLN A 60 5.79 3.12 1.20
N ARG A 61 5.91 2.60 -0.03
CA ARG A 61 6.95 3.00 -0.99
C ARG A 61 6.84 4.49 -1.37
N GLU A 62 5.63 4.98 -1.58
CA GLU A 62 5.40 6.42 -1.81
C GLU A 62 5.82 7.28 -0.62
N LEU A 63 5.45 6.90 0.60
CA LEU A 63 5.79 7.66 1.81
C LEU A 63 7.31 7.65 2.07
N GLU A 64 8.01 6.55 1.78
CA GLU A 64 9.48 6.50 1.86
C GLU A 64 10.14 7.44 0.82
N ARG A 65 9.61 7.48 -0.41
CA ARG A 65 10.03 8.44 -1.45
C ARG A 65 9.76 9.89 -1.03
N GLN A 66 8.61 10.16 -0.41
CA GLN A 66 8.27 11.50 0.09
C GLN A 66 9.14 11.91 1.27
N ARG A 67 9.39 11.00 2.21
CA ARG A 67 10.25 11.25 3.39
C ARG A 67 11.69 11.50 2.99
N SER A 68 12.20 10.79 1.99
CA SER A 68 13.54 11.05 1.43
C SER A 68 13.60 12.38 0.67
N ALA A 69 12.53 12.76 -0.04
CA ALA A 69 12.44 14.09 -0.67
C ALA A 69 12.33 15.23 0.35
N GLU A 70 11.57 15.06 1.44
CA GLU A 70 11.43 16.05 2.51
C GLU A 70 12.72 16.21 3.34
N ALA A 71 13.45 15.12 3.56
CA ALA A 71 14.79 15.17 4.17
C ALA A 71 15.81 15.93 3.29
N ALA A 72 15.65 15.92 1.97
CA ALA A 72 16.48 16.70 1.04
C ALA A 72 16.04 18.17 0.93
N ALA A 73 14.75 18.48 1.18
CA ALA A 73 14.19 19.83 1.14
C ALA A 73 14.39 20.65 2.43
N SER A 74 14.99 20.06 3.47
CA SER A 74 15.41 20.77 4.69
C SER A 74 16.95 20.86 4.84
N PRO A 75 17.68 21.57 3.95
CA PRO A 75 19.12 21.78 4.13
C PRO A 75 19.48 23.07 4.91
N SER A 76 18.56 23.73 5.63
CA SER A 76 18.96 24.93 6.40
C SER A 76 18.11 25.24 7.63
N ALA A 77 18.61 24.81 8.80
CA ALA A 77 18.69 25.70 9.94
C ALA A 77 20.18 25.95 10.23
N PRO A 78 20.81 27.00 9.68
CA PRO A 78 22.11 27.43 10.15
C PRO A 78 21.90 28.06 11.52
N ALA A 79 22.66 27.60 12.51
CA ALA A 79 22.74 28.22 13.82
C ALA A 79 23.05 29.72 13.69
N PRO A 80 22.44 30.60 14.50
CA PRO A 80 23.08 31.85 14.85
C PRO A 80 23.61 31.73 16.28
N ALA A 81 24.93 31.62 16.38
CA ALA A 81 25.66 31.99 17.59
C ALA A 81 25.25 33.40 18.03
N ARG A 82 24.72 33.55 19.25
CA ARG A 82 24.60 34.86 19.91
C ARG A 82 25.50 34.92 21.14
N LYS A 83 26.71 35.41 20.85
CA LYS A 83 27.60 36.31 21.61
C LYS A 83 27.44 36.40 23.14
N LYS A 84 28.59 36.18 23.79
CA LYS A 84 29.05 36.72 25.09
C LYS A 84 28.37 38.04 25.50
N LYS A 85 27.90 38.11 26.75
CA LYS A 85 27.79 39.32 27.60
C LYS A 85 27.80 38.81 29.05
N LYS A 86 28.98 38.85 29.68
CA LYS A 86 29.49 39.84 30.67
C LYS A 86 29.14 39.42 32.08
#